data_AF-A0AAV5KST8-F1
#
_entry.id   AF-A0AAV5KST8-F1
#
_cell.length_a   1.000
_cell.length_b   1.000
_cell.length_c   1.000
_cell.angle_alpha   90.00
_cell.angle_beta   90.00
_cell.angle_gamma   90.00
#
_symmetry.space_group_name_H-M   'P 1'
#
loop_
_entity.id
_entity.type
_entity.pdbx_description
1 polymer ?
#
loop_
_entity_poly.entity_id
_entity_poly.type
_entity_poly.pdbx_seq_one_letter_code
_entity_poly.pdbx_strand_id
1 'polypeptide(L)'
;MQIAHQPSIYVLDTPGILVPSIPNLETGLKLALAGSVKDSVVGEERIAQYLLAVLNTRATPLHWKHLNKKMEEINSASDGKPEYDLKDLRPRRRKPANVSDVQYVEDIVTAVQRALYGTLSEFNGNLEDENDLECLIEEQFEELQKALKIPHKASEARLMVSKKFLTLFRTGKLGSFVLDDVPEAKPVS
;
A
#
# COMPACT_ATOMS: atom_id res chain seq x y z
N MET A 1 -29.02 15.79 13.52
CA MET A 1 -28.45 17.15 13.56
C MET A 1 -28.67 17.85 12.23
N GLN A 2 -29.20 19.08 12.20
CA GLN A 2 -29.28 19.85 10.95
C GLN A 2 -27.89 20.41 10.60
N ILE A 3 -27.42 20.17 9.38
CA ILE A 3 -26.08 20.58 8.93
C ILE A 3 -26.10 21.66 7.85
N ALA A 4 -27.25 21.88 7.21
CA ALA A 4 -27.44 22.98 6.25
C ALA A 4 -28.89 23.48 6.32
N HIS A 5 -29.07 24.76 6.04
CA HIS A 5 -30.38 25.43 6.05
C HIS A 5 -30.99 25.55 4.65
N GLN A 6 -30.18 25.71 3.59
CA GLN A 6 -30.63 25.81 2.19
C GLN A 6 -29.74 24.97 1.24
N PRO A 7 -30.24 23.82 0.75
CA PRO A 7 -31.45 23.13 1.20
C PRO A 7 -31.31 22.68 2.66
N SER A 8 -32.43 22.43 3.35
CA SER A 8 -32.38 21.89 4.71
C SER A 8 -31.89 20.44 4.68
N ILE A 9 -30.70 20.19 5.25
CA ILE A 9 -30.07 18.85 5.29
C ILE A 9 -29.93 18.43 6.76
N TYR A 10 -30.39 17.21 7.05
CA TYR A 10 -30.33 16.61 8.39
C TYR A 10 -29.50 15.33 8.34
N VAL A 11 -28.66 15.12 9.35
CA VAL A 11 -27.86 13.92 9.56
C VAL A 11 -28.46 13.10 10.71
N LEU A 12 -28.65 11.82 10.46
CA LEU A 12 -28.95 10.82 11.49
C LEU A 12 -27.61 10.32 12.08
N ASP A 13 -27.48 10.35 13.40
CA ASP A 13 -26.22 10.01 14.10
C ASP A 13 -26.01 8.50 14.31
N THR A 14 -27.01 7.68 13.96
CA THR A 14 -26.91 6.22 13.97
C THR A 14 -26.74 5.73 12.54
N PRO A 15 -25.52 5.42 12.07
CA PRO A 15 -25.34 4.87 10.73
C PRO A 15 -26.04 3.52 10.63
N GLY A 16 -26.68 3.26 9.49
CA GLY A 16 -27.24 1.94 9.19
C GLY A 16 -26.11 0.95 8.90
N ILE A 17 -26.03 -0.14 9.66
CA ILE A 17 -25.05 -1.21 9.43
C ILE A 17 -25.70 -2.26 8.52
N LEU A 18 -25.11 -2.48 7.35
CA LEU A 18 -25.52 -3.54 6.41
C LEU A 18 -24.43 -4.61 6.35
N VAL A 19 -24.83 -5.87 6.28
CA VAL A 19 -23.90 -6.99 6.07
C VAL A 19 -23.56 -7.04 4.57
N PRO A 20 -22.27 -7.03 4.18
CA PRO A 20 -21.89 -7.11 2.78
C PRO A 20 -22.16 -8.52 2.24
N SER A 21 -22.64 -8.61 1.00
CA SER A 21 -22.71 -9.87 0.25
C SER A 21 -21.35 -10.15 -0.38
N ILE A 22 -20.80 -11.35 -0.16
CA ILE A 22 -19.51 -11.78 -0.72
C ILE A 22 -19.78 -12.94 -1.69
N PRO A 23 -20.03 -12.66 -2.98
CA PRO A 23 -20.47 -13.67 -3.93
C PRO A 23 -19.33 -14.59 -4.41
N ASN A 24 -18.08 -14.13 -4.34
CA ASN A 24 -16.93 -14.85 -4.85
C ASN A 24 -15.65 -14.56 -4.04
N LEU A 25 -14.62 -15.37 -4.28
CA LEU A 25 -13.34 -15.29 -3.56
C LEU A 25 -12.61 -13.97 -3.80
N GLU A 26 -12.64 -13.46 -5.03
CA GLU A 26 -11.98 -12.19 -5.38
C GLU A 26 -12.57 -11.01 -4.59
N THR A 27 -13.89 -10.93 -4.47
CA THR A 27 -14.56 -9.92 -3.64
C THR A 27 -14.12 -10.04 -2.19
N GLY A 28 -14.00 -11.27 -1.67
CA GLY A 28 -13.47 -11.52 -0.32
C GLY A 28 -12.04 -11.02 -0.14
N LEU A 29 -11.17 -11.25 -1.12
CA LEU A 29 -9.78 -10.79 -1.12
C LEU A 29 -9.67 -9.26 -1.20
N LYS A 30 -10.47 -8.61 -2.05
CA LYS A 30 -10.54 -7.14 -2.13
C LYS A 30 -11.03 -6.51 -0.82
N LEU A 31 -12.08 -7.08 -0.21
CA LEU A 31 -12.59 -6.63 1.09
C LEU A 31 -11.57 -6.85 2.21
N ALA A 32 -10.86 -7.97 2.21
CA ALA A 32 -9.79 -8.22 3.14
C ALA A 32 -8.65 -7.23 2.94
N LEU A 33 -8.20 -6.96 1.71
CA LEU A 33 -7.17 -5.95 1.44
C LEU A 33 -7.54 -4.56 1.97
N ALA A 34 -8.79 -4.14 1.77
CA ALA A 34 -9.32 -2.88 2.29
C ALA A 34 -9.42 -2.83 3.83
N GLY A 35 -9.27 -3.96 4.52
CA GLY A 35 -9.42 -4.09 5.98
C GLY A 35 -10.88 -4.20 6.44
N SER A 36 -11.81 -4.44 5.51
CA SER A 36 -13.25 -4.59 5.79
C SER A 36 -13.61 -5.97 6.34
N VAL A 37 -12.75 -6.97 6.12
CA VAL A 37 -12.87 -8.34 6.63
C VAL A 37 -11.61 -8.70 7.40
N LYS A 38 -11.75 -9.49 8.48
CA LYS A 38 -10.62 -9.92 9.31
C LYS A 38 -9.65 -10.80 8.52
N ASP A 39 -8.37 -10.46 8.54
CA ASP A 39 -7.33 -11.14 7.76
C ASP A 39 -7.27 -12.64 8.01
N SER A 40 -7.42 -13.08 9.26
CA SER A 40 -7.38 -14.49 9.64
C SER A 40 -8.49 -15.35 9.02
N VAL A 41 -9.56 -14.74 8.49
CA VAL A 41 -10.64 -15.46 7.81
C VAL A 41 -10.23 -15.88 6.40
N VAL A 42 -9.44 -15.05 5.71
CA VAL A 42 -9.00 -15.31 4.33
C VAL A 42 -7.57 -15.89 4.30
N GLY A 43 -6.75 -15.53 5.29
CA GLY A 43 -5.34 -15.87 5.41
C GLY A 43 -4.44 -14.73 4.92
N GLU A 44 -3.61 -14.19 5.81
CA GLU A 44 -2.71 -13.07 5.55
C GLU A 44 -1.81 -13.33 4.34
N GLU A 45 -1.31 -14.55 4.19
CA GLU A 45 -0.45 -14.95 3.07
C GLU A 45 -1.19 -14.89 1.74
N ARG A 46 -2.42 -15.41 1.68
CA ARG A 46 -3.25 -15.37 0.47
C ARG A 46 -3.61 -13.95 0.07
N ILE A 47 -3.90 -13.10 1.06
CA ILE A 47 -4.18 -11.67 0.83
C ILE A 47 -2.92 -10.99 0.27
N ALA A 48 -1.74 -11.29 0.80
CA ALA A 48 -0.47 -10.72 0.32
C ALA A 48 -0.09 -11.20 -1.09
N GLN A 49 -0.26 -12.49 -1.39
CA GLN A 49 -0.09 -13.04 -2.74
C GLN A 49 -1.01 -12.35 -3.74
N TYR A 50 -2.29 -12.19 -3.40
CA TYR A 50 -3.25 -11.49 -4.25
C TYR A 50 -2.85 -10.02 -4.49
N LEU A 51 -2.37 -9.32 -3.46
CA LEU A 51 -1.85 -7.97 -3.63
C LEU A 51 -0.65 -7.91 -4.58
N LEU A 52 0.29 -8.84 -4.46
CA LEU A 52 1.45 -8.90 -5.37
C LEU A 52 1.02 -9.17 -6.81
N ALA A 53 0.11 -10.12 -7.03
CA ALA A 53 -0.47 -10.37 -8.34
C ALA A 53 -1.11 -9.11 -8.96
N VAL A 54 -1.93 -8.39 -8.18
CA VAL A 54 -2.57 -7.13 -8.62
C VAL A 54 -1.54 -6.04 -8.93
N LEU A 55 -0.47 -5.92 -8.12
CA LEU A 55 0.58 -4.93 -8.36
C LEU A 55 1.37 -5.23 -9.63
N ASN A 56 1.72 -6.50 -9.85
CA ASN A 56 2.50 -6.96 -10.99
C ASN A 56 1.71 -6.79 -12.30
N THR A 57 0.47 -7.28 -12.35
CA THR A 57 -0.41 -7.15 -13.53
C THR A 57 -0.67 -5.71 -13.93
N ARG A 58 -0.75 -4.79 -12.96
CA ARG A 58 -0.93 -3.35 -13.21
C ARG A 58 0.38 -2.60 -13.46
N ALA A 59 1.51 -3.30 -13.53
CA ALA A 59 2.85 -2.73 -13.65
C ALA A 59 3.14 -1.61 -12.63
N THR A 60 2.50 -1.69 -11.46
CA THR A 60 2.55 -0.65 -10.42
C THR A 60 3.97 -0.44 -9.88
N PRO A 61 4.79 -1.50 -9.66
CA PRO A 61 6.17 -1.33 -9.24
C PRO A 61 7.04 -0.52 -10.20
N LEU A 62 6.72 -0.49 -11.50
CA LEU A 62 7.47 0.29 -12.49
C LEU A 62 7.33 1.82 -12.29
N HIS A 63 6.21 2.27 -11.72
CA HIS A 63 5.98 3.68 -11.43
C HIS A 63 6.77 4.22 -10.23
N TRP A 64 7.25 3.35 -9.32
CA TRP A 64 8.01 3.76 -8.14
C TRP A 64 9.40 4.32 -8.45
N LYS A 65 9.90 4.12 -9.67
CA LYS A 65 11.20 4.66 -10.14
C LYS A 65 11.28 6.19 -10.02
N HIS A 66 10.21 6.91 -10.31
CA HIS A 66 10.17 8.38 -10.24
C HIS A 66 10.00 8.90 -8.81
N LEU A 67 9.29 8.14 -7.96
CA LEU A 67 9.05 8.50 -6.56
C LEU A 67 10.33 8.41 -5.72
N ASN A 68 11.12 7.35 -5.93
CA ASN A 68 12.40 7.19 -5.24
C ASN A 68 13.43 8.26 -5.63
N LYS A 69 13.48 8.66 -6.90
CA LYS A 69 14.41 9.71 -7.37
C LYS A 69 14.12 11.07 -6.73
N LYS A 70 12.85 11.45 -6.60
CA LYS A 70 12.42 12.71 -5.97
C LYS A 70 12.72 12.74 -4.46
N MET A 71 12.65 11.58 -3.79
CA MET A 71 12.94 11.45 -2.35
C MET A 71 14.43 11.67 -2.04
N GLU A 72 15.31 11.09 -2.85
CA GLU A 72 16.77 11.26 -2.75
C GLU A 72 17.20 12.73 -3.01
N GLU A 73 16.54 13.42 -3.96
CA GLU A 73 16.78 14.84 -4.27
C GLU A 73 16.36 15.77 -3.11
N ILE A 74 15.29 15.44 -2.37
CA ILE A 74 14.81 16.23 -1.22
C ILE A 74 15.72 16.03 0.01
N ASN A 75 16.17 14.80 0.27
CA ASN A 75 17.07 14.49 1.38
C ASN A 75 18.46 15.14 1.22
N SER A 76 18.91 15.32 -0.02
CA SER A 76 20.16 16.02 -0.36
C SER A 76 20.09 17.55 -0.16
N ALA A 77 18.88 18.13 -0.06
CA ALA A 77 18.67 19.58 0.08
C ALA A 77 18.49 20.06 1.54
N SER A 78 18.49 19.15 2.52
CA SER A 78 18.20 19.44 3.93
C SER A 78 19.43 19.79 4.78
N ASP A 79 20.64 19.81 4.21
CA ASP A 79 21.89 20.18 4.94
C ASP A 79 22.13 21.70 5.02
N GLY A 80 21.20 22.52 4.49
CA GLY A 80 21.24 23.97 4.61
C GLY A 80 20.42 24.46 5.82
N LYS A 81 21.09 24.96 6.87
CA LYS A 81 20.45 25.67 7.99
C LYS A 81 19.51 26.78 7.46
N PRO A 82 18.21 26.80 7.79
CA PRO A 82 17.39 27.97 7.53
C PRO A 82 17.59 28.99 8.67
N GLU A 83 18.12 30.15 8.32
CA GLU A 83 18.07 31.37 9.11
C GLU A 83 16.59 31.75 9.34
N TYR A 84 16.18 31.82 10.61
CA TYR A 84 14.79 32.04 11.01
C TYR A 84 14.46 33.54 11.02
N ASP A 85 13.49 33.96 10.21
CA ASP A 85 12.85 35.27 10.36
C ASP A 85 11.61 35.14 11.27
N LEU A 86 11.56 36.00 12.29
CA LEU A 86 10.72 35.88 13.47
C LEU A 86 9.33 36.51 13.27
N LYS A 87 8.62 36.21 12.18
CA LYS A 87 7.25 36.70 11.96
C LYS A 87 6.40 35.74 11.11
N ASP A 88 5.81 34.72 11.75
CA ASP A 88 4.48 34.21 11.38
C ASP A 88 4.02 33.12 12.37
N LEU A 89 3.17 33.51 13.32
CA LEU A 89 2.51 32.59 14.25
C LEU A 89 1.36 31.86 13.54
N ARG A 90 1.66 30.77 12.83
CA ARG A 90 0.64 29.75 12.52
C ARG A 90 0.50 28.78 13.69
N PRO A 91 -0.72 28.31 14.03
CA PRO A 91 -0.90 27.34 15.10
C PRO A 91 -0.18 26.03 14.74
N ARG A 92 0.84 25.76 15.56
CA ARG A 92 1.63 24.55 15.71
C ARG A 92 0.96 23.29 15.15
N ARG A 93 1.30 22.94 13.91
CA ARG A 93 1.21 21.56 13.41
C ARG A 93 1.90 20.68 14.45
N ARG A 94 1.22 19.59 14.84
CA ARG A 94 1.68 18.62 15.85
C ARG A 94 3.17 18.32 15.62
N LYS A 95 3.96 18.30 16.71
CA LYS A 95 5.38 17.91 16.68
C LYS A 95 5.53 16.68 15.79
N PRO A 96 6.43 16.67 14.79
CA PRO A 96 6.70 15.45 14.05
C PRO A 96 7.14 14.38 15.05
N ALA A 97 6.58 13.17 14.92
CA ALA A 97 7.15 11.98 15.54
C ALA A 97 8.64 11.91 15.16
N ASN A 98 9.48 11.36 16.05
CA ASN A 98 10.95 11.42 15.97
C ASN A 98 11.47 11.30 14.53
N VAL A 99 12.31 12.23 14.11
CA VAL A 99 12.90 12.30 12.76
C VAL A 99 13.56 10.98 12.35
N SER A 100 14.13 10.24 13.31
CA SER A 100 14.71 8.91 13.11
C SER A 100 13.69 7.83 12.72
N ASP A 101 12.50 7.86 13.31
CA ASP A 101 11.46 6.85 13.07
C ASP A 101 10.81 7.05 11.71
N VAL A 102 10.70 8.31 11.28
CA VAL A 102 10.22 8.68 9.93
C VAL A 102 11.21 8.19 8.88
N GLN A 103 12.51 8.47 9.05
CA GLN A 103 13.56 8.02 8.14
C GLN A 103 13.60 6.49 8.02
N TYR A 104 13.54 5.76 9.14
CA TYR A 104 13.58 4.30 9.13
C TYR A 104 12.40 3.68 8.38
N VAL A 105 11.20 4.27 8.52
CA VAL A 105 10.01 3.81 7.80
C VAL A 105 10.15 4.08 6.30
N GLU A 106 10.65 5.24 5.92
CA GLU A 106 10.91 5.59 4.51
C GLU A 106 11.94 4.64 3.89
N ASP A 107 13.02 4.34 4.62
CA ASP A 107 14.05 3.39 4.17
C ASP A 107 13.46 1.99 3.90
N ILE A 108 12.56 1.51 4.77
CA ILE A 108 11.87 0.22 4.56
C ILE A 108 10.98 0.28 3.33
N VAL A 109 10.20 1.35 3.17
CA VAL A 109 9.29 1.51 2.02
C VAL A 109 10.09 1.51 0.73
N THR A 110 11.16 2.28 0.67
CA THR A 110 12.06 2.32 -0.50
C THR A 110 12.70 0.97 -0.77
N ALA A 111 13.11 0.23 0.27
CA ALA A 111 13.65 -1.13 0.10
C ALA A 111 12.61 -2.10 -0.49
N VAL A 112 11.37 -2.08 0.02
CA VAL A 112 10.26 -2.89 -0.51
C VAL A 112 9.95 -2.52 -1.97
N GLN A 113 9.91 -1.24 -2.30
CA GLN A 113 9.66 -0.79 -3.66
C GLN A 113 10.80 -1.20 -4.61
N ARG A 114 12.06 -1.11 -4.17
CA ARG A 114 13.24 -1.54 -4.94
C ARG A 114 13.22 -3.05 -5.19
N ALA A 115 12.91 -3.84 -4.17
CA ALA A 115 12.78 -5.29 -4.28
C ALA A 115 11.74 -5.68 -5.34
N LEU A 116 10.53 -5.16 -5.22
CA LEU A 116 9.44 -5.46 -6.16
C LEU A 116 9.68 -4.93 -7.58
N TYR A 117 10.32 -3.77 -7.71
CA TYR A 117 10.73 -3.25 -9.02
C TYR A 117 11.82 -4.13 -9.66
N GLY A 118 12.82 -4.54 -8.88
CA GLY A 118 13.92 -5.37 -9.35
C GLY A 118 13.42 -6.69 -9.91
N THR A 119 12.64 -7.43 -9.12
CA THR A 119 12.10 -8.73 -9.55
C THR A 119 11.19 -8.59 -10.77
N LEU A 120 10.28 -7.61 -10.79
CA LEU A 120 9.39 -7.40 -11.94
C LEU A 120 10.14 -6.96 -13.20
N SER A 121 11.23 -6.20 -13.07
CA SER A 121 12.03 -5.74 -14.21
C SER A 121 12.95 -6.82 -14.77
N GLU A 122 13.39 -7.77 -13.94
CA GLU A 122 14.21 -8.91 -14.35
C GLU A 122 13.38 -10.10 -14.82
N PHE A 123 12.09 -10.12 -14.47
CA PHE A 123 11.15 -11.14 -14.89
C PHE A 123 10.91 -11.15 -16.41
N ASN A 124 11.14 -12.31 -17.02
CA ASN A 124 10.96 -12.53 -18.46
C ASN A 124 9.81 -13.53 -18.77
N GLY A 125 8.98 -13.86 -17.78
CA GLY A 125 7.84 -14.76 -17.93
C GLY A 125 6.55 -14.04 -18.33
N ASN A 126 5.47 -14.80 -18.48
CA ASN A 126 4.15 -14.25 -18.79
C ASN A 126 3.33 -13.98 -17.52
N LEU A 127 2.88 -12.74 -17.32
CA LEU A 127 2.05 -12.36 -16.17
C LEU A 127 0.60 -12.90 -16.26
N GLU A 128 0.17 -13.36 -17.44
CA GLU A 128 -1.14 -14.02 -17.63
C GLU A 128 -1.09 -15.53 -17.35
N ASP A 129 0.11 -16.14 -17.32
CA ASP A 129 0.26 -17.55 -16.97
C ASP A 129 0.34 -17.69 -15.44
N GLU A 130 -0.52 -18.56 -14.89
CA GLU A 130 -0.63 -18.74 -13.45
C GLU A 130 0.66 -19.29 -12.82
N ASN A 131 1.38 -20.18 -13.52
CA ASN A 131 2.61 -20.79 -12.98
C ASN A 131 3.77 -19.80 -12.98
N ASP A 132 3.91 -19.05 -14.08
CA ASP A 132 4.92 -17.99 -14.22
C ASP A 132 4.71 -16.91 -13.15
N LEU A 133 3.45 -16.51 -12.93
CA LEU A 133 3.08 -15.54 -11.91
C LEU A 133 3.32 -16.08 -10.48
N GLU A 134 3.01 -17.35 -10.23
CA GLU A 134 3.30 -18.00 -8.94
C GLU A 134 4.80 -18.00 -8.65
N CYS A 135 5.64 -18.36 -9.64
CA CYS A 135 7.10 -18.32 -9.52
C CYS A 135 7.61 -16.90 -9.18
N LEU A 136 7.09 -15.88 -9.87
CA LEU A 136 7.44 -14.48 -9.59
C LEU A 136 7.05 -14.06 -8.17
N ILE A 137 5.86 -14.46 -7.70
CA ILE A 137 5.39 -14.13 -6.35
C ILE A 137 6.26 -14.80 -5.29
N GLU A 138 6.66 -16.06 -5.51
CA GLU A 138 7.59 -16.77 -4.63
C GLU A 138 8.93 -16.01 -4.50
N GLU A 139 9.52 -15.60 -5.62
CA GLU A 139 10.74 -14.80 -5.64
C GLU A 139 10.55 -13.43 -4.94
N GLN A 140 9.42 -12.77 -5.18
CA GLN A 140 9.08 -11.51 -4.50
C GLN A 140 8.96 -11.68 -2.99
N PHE A 141 8.45 -12.81 -2.50
CA PHE A 141 8.39 -13.07 -1.06
C PHE A 141 9.79 -13.18 -0.43
N GLU A 142 10.74 -13.81 -1.11
CA GLU A 142 12.14 -13.88 -0.65
C GLU A 142 12.79 -12.50 -0.60
N GLU A 143 12.60 -11.68 -1.64
CA GLU A 143 13.13 -10.32 -1.69
C GLU A 143 12.47 -9.39 -0.67
N LEU A 144 11.15 -9.51 -0.46
CA LEU A 144 10.44 -8.80 0.60
C LEU A 144 10.94 -9.21 1.98
N GLN A 145 11.27 -10.48 2.18
CA GLN A 145 11.82 -10.96 3.44
C GLN A 145 13.17 -10.30 3.75
N LYS A 146 14.04 -10.17 2.73
CA LYS A 146 15.32 -9.45 2.83
C LYS A 146 15.09 -7.96 3.12
N ALA A 147 14.19 -7.32 2.36
CA ALA A 147 13.87 -5.89 2.51
C ALA A 147 13.29 -5.55 3.90
N LEU A 148 12.43 -6.42 4.44
CA LEU A 148 11.81 -6.27 5.76
C LEU A 148 12.70 -6.74 6.91
N LYS A 149 13.92 -7.22 6.61
CA LYS A 149 14.92 -7.72 7.59
C LYS A 149 14.34 -8.82 8.49
N ILE A 150 13.55 -9.74 7.93
CA ILE A 150 12.94 -10.85 8.68
C ILE A 150 13.90 -12.06 8.70
N PRO A 151 14.16 -12.68 9.86
CA PRO A 151 15.08 -13.81 9.97
C PRO A 151 14.68 -15.02 9.10
N HIS A 152 15.63 -15.57 8.34
CA HIS A 152 15.43 -16.71 7.41
C HIS A 152 15.05 -18.04 8.09
N LYS A 153 15.28 -18.18 9.39
CA LYS A 153 15.01 -19.43 10.14
C LYS A 153 13.64 -19.46 10.82
N ALA A 154 12.85 -18.39 10.71
CA ALA A 154 11.54 -18.36 11.34
C ALA A 154 10.59 -19.26 10.55
N SER A 155 10.02 -20.27 11.21
CA SER A 155 8.92 -21.09 10.67
C SER A 155 7.75 -20.26 10.13
N GLU A 156 7.61 -19.02 10.60
CA GLU A 156 6.54 -18.08 10.27
C GLU A 156 7.03 -16.88 9.45
N ALA A 157 8.23 -16.95 8.85
CA ALA A 157 8.83 -15.82 8.12
C ALA A 157 7.88 -15.24 7.07
N ARG A 158 7.24 -16.12 6.29
CA ARG A 158 6.30 -15.77 5.22
C ARG A 158 5.04 -15.06 5.75
N LEU A 159 4.50 -15.53 6.88
CA LEU A 159 3.38 -14.90 7.57
C LEU A 159 3.75 -13.50 8.10
N MET A 160 4.96 -13.36 8.64
CA MET A 160 5.48 -12.06 9.12
C MET A 160 5.68 -11.07 7.98
N VAL A 161 6.21 -11.53 6.84
CA VAL A 161 6.34 -10.73 5.60
C VAL A 161 4.97 -10.24 5.18
N SER A 162 4.00 -11.16 5.06
CA SER A 162 2.62 -10.85 4.67
C SER A 162 2.00 -9.78 5.57
N LYS A 163 2.05 -9.95 6.89
CA LYS A 163 1.50 -8.98 7.86
C LYS A 163 2.13 -7.60 7.73
N LYS A 164 3.46 -7.53 7.63
CA LYS A 164 4.17 -6.25 7.47
C LYS A 164 3.85 -5.60 6.13
N PHE A 165 3.84 -6.36 5.05
CA PHE A 165 3.54 -5.88 3.71
C PHE A 165 2.12 -5.32 3.62
N LEU A 166 1.11 -6.05 4.12
CA LEU A 166 -0.27 -5.59 4.18
C LEU A 166 -0.43 -4.34 5.04
N THR A 167 0.33 -4.23 6.13
CA THR A 167 0.34 -3.03 6.97
C THR A 167 0.88 -1.81 6.19
N LEU A 168 1.97 -1.98 5.44
CA LEU A 168 2.53 -0.89 4.61
C LEU A 168 1.55 -0.45 3.51
N PHE A 169 0.85 -1.41 2.90
CA PHE A 169 -0.19 -1.14 1.92
C PHE A 169 -1.36 -0.35 2.52
N ARG A 170 -1.97 -0.85 3.60
CA ARG A 170 -3.16 -0.22 4.21
C ARG A 170 -2.88 1.13 4.86
N THR A 171 -1.65 1.36 5.31
CA THR A 171 -1.22 2.66 5.81
C THR A 171 -0.95 3.67 4.68
N GLY A 172 -1.11 3.28 3.41
CA GLY A 172 -0.88 4.13 2.24
C GLY A 172 0.59 4.44 1.97
N LYS A 173 1.51 3.80 2.69
CA LYS A 173 2.96 4.07 2.58
C LYS A 173 3.54 3.61 1.25
N LEU A 174 2.96 2.57 0.65
CA LEU A 174 3.36 2.08 -0.68
C LEU A 174 2.77 2.92 -1.82
N GLY A 175 1.77 3.75 -1.54
CA GLY A 175 1.03 4.54 -2.52
C GLY A 175 -0.49 4.43 -2.32
N SER A 176 -1.22 5.17 -3.17
CA SER A 176 -2.69 5.08 -3.25
C SER A 176 -3.07 4.13 -4.38
N PHE A 177 -3.93 3.16 -4.09
CA PHE A 177 -4.36 2.14 -5.05
C PHE A 177 -5.88 2.05 -5.08
N VAL A 178 -6.45 1.91 -6.27
CA VAL A 178 -7.87 1.63 -6.48
C VAL A 178 -7.97 0.19 -6.93
N LEU A 179 -8.58 -0.70 -6.13
CA LEU A 179 -8.63 -2.14 -6.43
C LEU A 179 -9.69 -2.49 -7.48
N ASP A 180 -10.75 -1.69 -7.60
CA ASP A 180 -11.81 -1.92 -8.56
C ASP A 180 -11.49 -1.28 -9.90
N ASP A 181 -11.74 -2.02 -10.98
CA ASP A 181 -11.63 -1.48 -12.32
C ASP A 181 -12.82 -0.54 -12.58
N VAL A 182 -12.53 0.62 -13.17
CA VAL A 182 -13.58 1.55 -13.57
C VAL A 182 -14.28 0.93 -14.78
N PRO A 183 -15.61 0.70 -14.75
CA PRO A 183 -16.30 0.18 -15.91
C PRO A 183 -16.12 1.14 -17.07
N GLU A 184 -15.53 0.66 -18.17
CA GLU A 184 -15.51 1.41 -19.42
C GLU A 184 -16.96 1.68 -19.81
N ALA A 185 -17.33 2.96 -19.89
CA ALA A 185 -18.62 3.37 -20.40
C ALA A 185 -18.72 2.86 -21.85
N LYS A 186 -19.43 1.75 -22.06
CA LYS A 186 -19.76 1.28 -23.40
C LYS A 186 -20.47 2.44 -24.11
N PRO A 187 -19.94 2.97 -25.23
CA PRO A 187 -20.68 3.96 -25.99
C PRO A 187 -22.00 3.32 -26.40
N VAL A 188 -23.09 4.01 -26.06
CA VAL A 188 -24.44 3.62 -26.46
C VAL A 188 -24.51 3.86 -27.97
N SER A 189 -24.40 2.78 -28.75
CA SER A 189 -24.64 2.78 -30.20
C SER A 189 -26.11 2.55 -30.50
#